data_AF-A0A846H8P3-F1
#
_entry.id   AF-A0A846H8P3-F1
#
_cell.length_a   1.000
_cell.length_b   1.000
_cell.length_c   1.000
_cell.angle_alpha   90.00
_cell.angle_beta   90.00
_cell.angle_gamma   90.00
#
_symmetry.space_group_name_H-M   'P 1'
#
loop_
_entity.id
_entity.type
_entity.pdbx_description
1 polymer ?
#
loop_
_entity_poly.entity_id
_entity_poly.type
_entity_poly.pdbx_seq_one_letter_code
_entity_poly.pdbx_strand_id
1 'polypeptide(L)'
;MNNIRCFINQSLIALTLLNVAMFAKGAIAETITGLSGNVRAEISYDKPQEYQYKNVRLKIIRAGKTILDKKLPQESESDRPSSSLAEKLKLPVVDLDGNKEPEVIADFFTGGAHCCVYSLIYRYNGTSKQYTQIRHEWGNAGYQLKDLDQDGLSEFESRDDRFAYAFTSYAASGYPLQIWQYRQGKMIDVTRRFPKSIAKHASENWQTYLEAKKEGDDGKGFLAAYLADKYMLGQQKEAWQQVEQVYQGSDRSKYFAQVRQFLRETGYSN
;
A
#
# COMPACT_ATOMS: atom_id res chain seq x y z
N MET A 1 -41.73 5.28 91.53
CA MET A 1 -41.71 6.31 90.48
C MET A 1 -40.99 5.73 89.28
N ASN A 2 -41.67 5.76 88.13
CA ASN A 2 -41.32 5.09 86.88
C ASN A 2 -39.93 5.46 86.34
N ASN A 3 -39.30 4.52 85.63
CA ASN A 3 -38.78 4.66 84.26
C ASN A 3 -38.06 3.35 83.86
N ILE A 4 -38.73 2.48 83.10
CA ILE A 4 -38.63 2.31 81.63
C ILE A 4 -37.22 1.88 81.19
N ARG A 5 -37.14 0.59 80.84
CA ARG A 5 -36.04 -0.08 80.16
C ARG A 5 -35.92 0.44 78.72
N CYS A 6 -34.70 0.67 78.25
CA CYS A 6 -34.40 0.84 76.83
C CYS A 6 -33.28 -0.14 76.45
N PHE A 7 -33.59 -1.02 75.50
CA PHE A 7 -32.69 -2.01 74.90
C PHE A 7 -31.82 -1.33 73.84
N ILE A 8 -30.52 -1.65 73.79
CA ILE A 8 -29.70 -1.46 72.59
C ILE A 8 -28.96 -2.77 72.31
N ASN A 9 -29.36 -3.41 71.22
CA ASN A 9 -28.79 -4.61 70.63
C ASN A 9 -27.46 -4.26 69.95
N GLN A 10 -26.37 -4.94 70.32
CA GLN A 10 -25.11 -4.87 69.56
C GLN A 10 -25.21 -5.81 68.34
N SER A 11 -25.34 -5.24 67.15
CA SER A 11 -25.20 -5.99 65.89
C SER A 11 -23.78 -5.78 65.35
N LEU A 12 -22.97 -6.83 65.41
CA LEU A 12 -21.67 -6.93 64.73
C LEU A 12 -21.92 -7.05 63.22
N ILE A 13 -21.56 -6.02 62.45
CA ILE A 13 -21.53 -6.06 60.99
C ILE A 13 -20.19 -6.68 60.58
N ALA A 14 -20.22 -7.93 60.14
CA ALA A 14 -19.07 -8.59 59.50
C ALA A 14 -18.93 -8.06 58.06
N LEU A 15 -17.86 -7.29 57.81
CA LEU A 15 -17.53 -6.77 56.49
C LEU A 15 -16.80 -7.87 55.70
N THR A 16 -17.51 -8.59 54.83
CA THR A 16 -16.90 -9.53 53.88
C THR A 16 -16.29 -8.75 52.72
N LEU A 17 -14.95 -8.68 52.67
CA LEU A 17 -14.20 -8.16 51.52
C LEU A 17 -14.32 -9.16 50.36
N LEU A 18 -15.22 -8.88 49.43
CA LEU A 18 -15.31 -9.59 48.16
C LEU A 18 -14.14 -9.13 47.27
N ASN A 19 -13.07 -9.93 47.20
CA ASN A 19 -12.01 -9.73 46.22
C ASN A 19 -12.55 -10.04 44.82
N VAL A 20 -13.03 -9.02 44.11
CA VAL A 20 -13.32 -9.13 42.68
C VAL A 20 -11.98 -9.06 41.95
N ALA A 21 -11.45 -10.22 41.57
CA ALA A 21 -10.33 -10.30 40.64
C ALA A 21 -10.80 -9.74 39.29
N MET A 22 -10.42 -8.50 38.98
CA MET A 22 -10.54 -7.92 37.65
C MET A 22 -9.61 -8.72 36.73
N PHE A 23 -10.16 -9.70 36.01
CA PHE A 23 -9.45 -10.27 34.87
C PHE A 23 -9.29 -9.16 33.83
N ALA A 24 -8.08 -8.64 33.68
CA ALA A 24 -7.74 -7.79 32.55
C ALA A 24 -8.08 -8.58 31.28
N LYS A 25 -9.02 -8.06 30.49
CA LYS A 25 -9.32 -8.58 29.16
C LYS A 25 -8.01 -8.48 28.37
N GLY A 26 -7.28 -9.59 28.22
CA GLY A 26 -6.05 -9.61 27.44
C GLY A 26 -6.36 -9.03 26.06
N ALA A 27 -5.56 -8.07 25.60
CA ALA A 27 -5.71 -7.54 24.25
C ALA A 27 -5.67 -8.73 23.28
N ILE A 28 -6.76 -8.98 22.57
CA ILE A 28 -6.80 -10.01 21.55
C ILE A 28 -6.03 -9.42 20.37
N ALA A 29 -4.83 -9.94 20.12
CA ALA A 29 -4.05 -9.55 18.96
C ALA A 29 -4.81 -9.91 17.69
N GLU A 30 -5.11 -8.92 16.86
CA GLU A 30 -5.65 -9.18 15.52
C GLU A 30 -4.58 -9.86 14.68
N THR A 31 -4.99 -10.82 13.84
CA THR A 31 -4.04 -11.58 13.01
C THR A 31 -4.51 -11.65 11.56
N ILE A 32 -3.63 -11.26 10.64
CA ILE A 32 -3.79 -11.43 9.20
C ILE A 32 -2.92 -12.60 8.77
N THR A 33 -3.48 -13.55 8.02
CA THR A 33 -2.79 -14.80 7.67
C THR A 33 -2.74 -15.02 6.16
N GLY A 34 -1.70 -15.73 5.74
CA GLY A 34 -1.47 -16.16 4.37
C GLY A 34 -0.83 -17.55 4.35
N LEU A 35 -1.10 -18.32 3.30
CA LEU A 35 -0.58 -19.67 3.15
C LEU A 35 -0.38 -19.98 1.67
N SER A 36 0.78 -20.56 1.33
CA SER A 36 1.00 -21.25 0.06
C SER A 36 1.98 -22.41 0.27
N GLY A 37 1.60 -23.61 -0.19
CA GLY A 37 2.36 -24.83 0.03
C GLY A 37 2.64 -25.06 1.53
N ASN A 38 3.92 -25.15 1.88
CA ASN A 38 4.38 -25.35 3.26
C ASN A 38 4.74 -24.04 3.99
N VAL A 39 4.45 -22.88 3.39
CA VAL A 39 4.78 -21.56 3.93
C VAL A 39 3.51 -20.88 4.42
N ARG A 40 3.45 -20.61 5.72
CA ARG A 40 2.41 -19.82 6.37
C ARG A 40 3.03 -18.54 6.92
N ALA A 41 2.37 -17.41 6.71
CA ALA A 41 2.78 -16.14 7.28
C ALA A 41 1.64 -15.47 8.04
N GLU A 42 2.00 -14.78 9.11
CA GLU A 42 1.07 -14.18 10.06
C GLU A 42 1.57 -12.79 10.44
N ILE A 43 0.75 -11.77 10.24
CA ILE A 43 0.95 -10.47 10.87
C ILE A 43 0.03 -10.37 12.07
N SER A 44 0.59 -10.11 13.25
CA SER A 44 -0.17 -9.88 14.48
C SER A 44 0.07 -8.47 15.02
N TYR A 45 -0.94 -7.83 15.60
CA TYR A 45 -0.81 -6.51 16.22
C TYR A 45 -1.81 -6.29 17.35
N ASP A 46 -1.45 -5.38 18.25
CA ASP A 46 -2.35 -4.82 19.25
C ASP A 46 -3.03 -3.57 18.69
N LYS A 47 -4.35 -3.50 18.82
CA LYS A 47 -5.15 -2.33 18.44
C LYS A 47 -5.85 -1.74 19.67
N PRO A 48 -5.11 -1.04 20.55
CA PRO A 48 -5.69 -0.46 21.77
C PRO A 48 -6.80 0.56 21.49
N GLN A 49 -6.73 1.28 20.37
CA GLN A 49 -7.71 2.28 19.93
C GLN A 49 -7.78 2.31 18.39
N GLU A 50 -8.80 2.98 17.84
CA GLU A 50 -8.87 3.22 16.40
C GLU A 50 -7.62 3.98 15.92
N TYR A 51 -7.09 3.57 14.76
CA TYR A 51 -5.85 4.13 14.17
C TYR A 51 -4.56 3.99 15.00
N GLN A 52 -4.59 3.26 16.12
CA GLN A 52 -3.40 2.99 16.94
C GLN A 52 -3.02 1.50 16.87
N TYR A 53 -1.87 1.23 16.26
CA TYR A 53 -1.35 -0.11 16.01
C TYR A 53 -0.01 -0.28 16.71
N LYS A 54 0.06 -1.21 17.65
CA LYS A 54 1.27 -1.49 18.44
C LYS A 54 1.69 -2.94 18.28
N ASN A 55 2.95 -3.19 18.59
CA ASN A 55 3.53 -4.53 18.59
C ASN A 55 3.24 -5.29 17.28
N VAL A 56 3.30 -4.60 16.14
CA VAL A 56 3.12 -5.22 14.83
C VAL A 56 4.28 -6.18 14.60
N ARG A 57 3.97 -7.46 14.39
CA ARG A 57 4.94 -8.54 14.22
C ARG A 57 4.61 -9.37 13.00
N LEU A 58 5.64 -9.84 12.30
CA LEU A 58 5.53 -10.84 11.26
C LEU A 58 6.16 -12.14 11.74
N LYS A 59 5.38 -13.22 11.64
CA LYS A 59 5.84 -14.59 11.81
C LYS A 59 5.75 -15.32 10.48
N ILE A 60 6.80 -16.04 10.10
CA ILE A 60 6.80 -16.94 8.94
C ILE A 60 7.19 -18.34 9.38
N ILE A 61 6.30 -19.28 9.09
CA ILE A 61 6.37 -20.69 9.46
C ILE A 61 6.55 -21.49 8.18
N ARG A 62 7.60 -22.31 8.12
CA ARG A 62 7.91 -23.21 7.00
C ARG A 62 7.91 -24.64 7.48
N ALA A 63 7.10 -25.49 6.86
CA ALA A 63 6.95 -26.91 7.23
C ALA A 63 6.75 -27.11 8.75
N GLY A 64 5.90 -26.28 9.36
CA GLY A 64 5.60 -26.31 10.79
C GLY A 64 6.65 -25.67 11.71
N LYS A 65 7.81 -25.24 11.19
CA LYS A 65 8.85 -24.57 11.98
C LYS A 65 8.83 -23.06 11.76
N THR A 66 8.80 -22.29 12.84
CA THR A 66 9.00 -20.83 12.78
C THR A 66 10.44 -20.53 12.33
N ILE A 67 10.58 -19.84 11.20
CA ILE A 67 11.87 -19.40 10.65
C ILE A 67 12.07 -17.90 10.86
N LEU A 68 11.00 -17.11 10.79
CA LEU A 68 11.01 -15.69 11.08
C LEU A 68 9.97 -15.39 12.17
N ASP A 69 10.34 -14.62 13.18
CA ASP A 69 9.43 -13.98 14.14
C ASP A 69 10.04 -12.66 14.56
N LYS A 70 9.58 -11.56 13.95
CA LYS A 70 10.17 -10.24 14.19
C LYS A 70 9.11 -9.16 14.35
N LYS A 71 9.43 -8.15 15.15
CA LYS A 71 8.71 -6.87 15.14
C LYS A 71 8.98 -6.19 13.80
N LEU A 72 7.93 -5.69 13.17
CA LEU A 72 8.04 -4.93 11.93
C LEU A 72 8.40 -3.47 12.24
N PRO A 73 9.20 -2.83 11.37
CA PRO A 73 9.46 -1.40 11.51
C PRO A 73 8.14 -0.66 11.32
N GLN A 74 7.79 0.21 12.26
CA GLN A 74 6.69 1.15 12.14
C GLN A 74 7.27 2.54 12.27
N GLU A 75 6.94 3.43 11.33
CA GLU A 75 7.38 4.84 11.39
C GLU A 75 6.60 5.63 12.44
N SER A 76 5.36 5.22 12.72
CA SER A 76 4.50 5.77 13.76
C SER A 76 3.50 4.72 14.25
N GLU A 77 2.74 5.01 15.30
CA GLU A 77 1.66 4.12 15.75
C GLU A 77 0.46 4.08 14.78
N SER A 78 0.42 4.96 13.77
CA SER A 78 -0.59 4.94 12.71
C SER A 78 -0.20 4.06 11.52
N ASP A 79 1.11 3.73 11.41
CA ASP A 79 1.65 2.82 10.41
C ASP A 79 1.17 1.41 10.68
N ARG A 80 0.39 0.86 9.76
CA ARG A 80 -0.43 -0.32 10.01
C ARG A 80 -0.41 -1.29 8.84
N PRO A 81 -0.59 -2.59 9.10
CA PRO A 81 -0.86 -3.55 8.05
C PRO A 81 -2.07 -3.09 7.24
N SER A 82 -1.90 -3.03 5.93
CA SER A 82 -2.94 -2.61 4.99
C SER A 82 -3.53 -3.85 4.32
N SER A 83 -4.76 -4.17 4.66
CA SER A 83 -5.54 -5.20 3.95
C SER A 83 -6.31 -4.64 2.76
N SER A 84 -6.28 -3.33 2.51
CA SER A 84 -7.06 -2.71 1.45
C SER A 84 -6.45 -2.86 0.06
N LEU A 85 -5.21 -3.38 -0.03
CA LEU A 85 -4.49 -3.59 -1.29
C LEU A 85 -4.64 -5.02 -1.85
N ALA A 86 -5.10 -5.96 -1.03
CA ALA A 86 -5.50 -7.29 -1.46
C ALA A 86 -7.00 -7.44 -1.21
N GLU A 87 -7.79 -7.82 -2.21
CA GLU A 87 -9.27 -7.88 -2.17
C GLU A 87 -9.87 -8.81 -1.07
N LYS A 88 -9.04 -9.42 -0.22
CA LYS A 88 -9.41 -10.23 0.94
C LYS A 88 -8.39 -9.93 2.04
N LEU A 89 -8.83 -9.91 3.31
CA LEU A 89 -8.00 -9.85 4.54
C LEU A 89 -7.01 -11.03 4.63
N LYS A 90 -6.11 -11.18 3.67
CA LYS A 90 -5.16 -12.26 3.53
C LYS A 90 -3.80 -11.66 3.21
N LEU A 91 -2.79 -12.22 3.85
CA LEU A 91 -1.40 -11.89 3.57
C LEU A 91 -0.98 -12.63 2.28
N PRO A 92 -0.53 -11.94 1.21
CA PRO A 92 -0.08 -12.63 0.01
C PRO A 92 1.14 -13.51 0.32
N VAL A 93 1.03 -14.78 -0.04
CA VAL A 93 2.13 -15.77 -0.03
C VAL A 93 2.14 -16.42 -1.40
N VAL A 94 3.06 -16.01 -2.26
CA VAL A 94 3.00 -16.26 -3.70
C VAL A 94 4.41 -16.32 -4.28
N ASP A 95 4.63 -17.22 -5.25
CA ASP A 95 5.87 -17.30 -6.01
C ASP A 95 5.89 -16.17 -7.05
N LEU A 96 6.72 -15.15 -6.83
CA LEU A 96 6.76 -13.96 -7.66
C LEU A 96 7.81 -14.03 -8.77
N ASP A 97 8.80 -14.93 -8.65
CA ASP A 97 9.92 -15.04 -9.59
C ASP A 97 10.07 -16.42 -10.26
N GLY A 98 9.12 -17.33 -10.02
CA GLY A 98 8.97 -18.60 -10.72
C GLY A 98 9.90 -19.72 -10.23
N ASN A 99 10.47 -19.55 -9.04
CA ASN A 99 11.44 -20.48 -8.46
C ASN A 99 10.79 -21.59 -7.62
N LYS A 100 9.45 -21.65 -7.57
CA LYS A 100 8.63 -22.55 -6.74
C LYS A 100 8.77 -22.34 -5.23
N GLU A 101 9.30 -21.20 -4.82
CA GLU A 101 9.54 -20.78 -3.45
C GLU A 101 8.76 -19.48 -3.20
N PRO A 102 7.63 -19.51 -2.48
CA PRO A 102 6.80 -18.32 -2.38
C PRO A 102 7.43 -17.22 -1.53
N GLU A 103 7.35 -15.99 -2.03
CA GLU A 103 7.56 -14.77 -1.27
C GLU A 103 6.36 -14.47 -0.37
N VAL A 104 6.61 -13.76 0.72
CA VAL A 104 5.58 -13.19 1.58
C VAL A 104 5.56 -11.68 1.38
N ILE A 105 4.40 -11.13 1.02
CA ILE A 105 4.22 -9.68 0.86
C ILE A 105 3.48 -9.17 2.08
N ALA A 106 4.10 -8.27 2.83
CA ALA A 106 3.48 -7.59 3.95
C ALA A 106 3.22 -6.13 3.57
N ASP A 107 1.95 -5.82 3.30
CA ASP A 107 1.50 -4.51 2.87
C ASP A 107 1.17 -3.60 4.05
N PHE A 108 1.54 -2.34 3.93
CA PHE A 108 1.44 -1.34 4.97
C PHE A 108 0.87 -0.04 4.44
N PHE A 109 0.28 0.72 5.36
CA PHE A 109 -0.19 2.07 5.15
C PHE A 109 0.25 2.94 6.32
N THR A 110 0.95 4.03 6.04
CA THR A 110 1.53 4.90 7.08
C THR A 110 0.47 5.68 7.88
N GLY A 111 -0.78 5.78 7.38
CA GLY A 111 -1.92 6.30 8.13
C GLY A 111 -2.31 7.76 7.85
N GLY A 112 -1.73 8.41 6.83
CA GLY A 112 -2.05 9.79 6.43
C GLY A 112 -3.38 9.94 5.66
N ALA A 113 -3.77 11.19 5.35
CA ALA A 113 -4.96 11.46 4.52
C ALA A 113 -4.73 11.14 3.03
N HIS A 114 -3.49 11.30 2.59
CA HIS A 114 -2.95 10.86 1.30
C HIS A 114 -1.57 10.28 1.58
N CYS A 115 -1.22 9.18 0.93
CA CYS A 115 0.05 8.48 1.12
C CYS A 115 0.29 7.96 2.57
N CYS A 116 1.18 7.00 2.78
CA CYS A 116 1.88 6.20 1.78
C CYS A 116 1.61 4.72 2.03
N VAL A 117 1.35 4.01 0.94
CA VAL A 117 1.30 2.56 0.93
C VAL A 117 2.65 2.00 0.48
N TYR A 118 3.10 0.95 1.15
CA TYR A 118 4.37 0.29 0.87
C TYR A 118 4.28 -1.20 1.15
N SER A 119 5.17 -1.99 0.56
CA SER A 119 5.31 -3.42 0.86
C SER A 119 6.68 -3.75 1.43
N LEU A 120 6.69 -4.64 2.41
CA LEU A 120 7.87 -5.43 2.77
C LEU A 120 7.74 -6.80 2.12
N ILE A 121 8.65 -7.12 1.19
CA ILE A 121 8.63 -8.39 0.43
C ILE A 121 9.73 -9.28 0.96
N TYR A 122 9.34 -10.44 1.48
CA TYR A 122 10.22 -11.41 2.12
C TYR A 122 10.48 -12.60 1.23
N ARG A 123 11.76 -12.90 1.03
CA ARG A 123 12.23 -14.05 0.24
C ARG A 123 13.07 -14.98 1.08
N TYR A 124 12.78 -16.28 0.98
CA TYR A 124 13.57 -17.31 1.65
C TYR A 124 14.89 -17.54 0.91
N ASN A 125 16.00 -17.49 1.63
CA ASN A 125 17.30 -17.87 1.11
C ASN A 125 17.62 -19.29 1.56
N GLY A 126 17.59 -20.24 0.62
CA GLY A 126 17.85 -21.66 0.90
C GLY A 126 19.26 -21.97 1.42
N THR A 127 20.25 -21.12 1.11
CA THR A 127 21.64 -21.29 1.57
C THR A 127 21.79 -20.91 3.04
N SER A 128 21.34 -19.72 3.41
CA SER A 128 21.41 -19.25 4.81
C SER A 128 20.29 -19.81 5.68
N LYS A 129 19.25 -20.39 5.07
CA LYS A 129 18.01 -20.84 5.72
C LYS A 129 17.29 -19.72 6.46
N GLN A 130 17.43 -18.48 5.99
CA GLN A 130 16.85 -17.28 6.58
C GLN A 130 16.02 -16.51 5.55
N TYR A 131 15.12 -15.66 6.02
CA TYR A 131 14.42 -14.71 5.16
C TYR A 131 15.25 -13.44 5.00
N THR A 132 15.31 -12.96 3.75
CA THR A 132 15.76 -11.62 3.40
C THR A 132 14.54 -10.77 3.02
N GLN A 133 14.68 -9.45 3.03
CA GLN A 133 13.59 -8.55 2.69
C GLN A 133 14.04 -7.41 1.80
N ILE A 134 13.09 -6.90 1.01
CA ILE A 134 13.16 -5.55 0.45
C ILE A 134 11.95 -4.75 0.89
N ARG A 135 12.08 -3.43 0.83
CA ARG A 135 10.97 -2.50 0.94
C ARG A 135 10.75 -1.86 -0.42
N HIS A 136 9.49 -1.74 -0.84
CA HIS A 136 9.11 -1.04 -2.05
C HIS A 136 7.98 -0.05 -1.74
N GLU A 137 8.17 1.20 -2.16
CA GLU A 137 7.23 2.29 -1.95
C GLU A 137 6.26 2.36 -3.13
N TRP A 138 4.96 2.33 -2.85
CA TRP A 138 3.91 2.49 -3.87
C TRP A 138 3.27 3.87 -3.88
N GLY A 139 3.65 4.72 -2.92
CA GLY A 139 3.15 6.08 -2.80
C GLY A 139 1.65 6.14 -2.52
N ASN A 140 0.90 6.88 -3.31
CA ASN A 140 -0.55 7.06 -3.17
C ASN A 140 -1.38 5.97 -3.88
N ALA A 141 -0.83 5.30 -4.89
CA ALA A 141 -1.61 4.45 -5.78
C ALA A 141 -1.74 2.99 -5.30
N GLY A 142 -0.75 2.48 -4.55
CA GLY A 142 -0.69 1.06 -4.23
C GLY A 142 -0.40 0.21 -5.47
N TYR A 143 -0.83 -1.04 -5.45
CA TYR A 143 -0.69 -1.93 -6.60
C TYR A 143 -1.84 -2.94 -6.66
N GLN A 144 -1.99 -3.59 -7.82
CA GLN A 144 -2.76 -4.80 -8.01
C GLN A 144 -1.83 -5.90 -8.52
N LEU A 145 -1.90 -7.08 -7.92
CA LEU A 145 -1.14 -8.24 -8.38
C LEU A 145 -1.90 -8.95 -9.51
N LYS A 146 -1.33 -8.98 -10.72
CA LYS A 146 -1.95 -9.55 -11.93
C LYS A 146 -0.91 -10.23 -12.81
N ASP A 147 -1.24 -11.38 -13.35
CA ASP A 147 -0.50 -11.99 -14.45
C ASP A 147 -0.92 -11.30 -15.76
N LEU A 148 -0.18 -10.27 -16.16
CA LEU A 148 -0.54 -9.37 -17.27
C LEU A 148 -0.15 -9.95 -18.63
N ASP A 149 0.91 -10.77 -18.70
CA ASP A 149 1.36 -11.43 -19.94
C ASP A 149 1.03 -12.92 -20.01
N GLN A 150 0.32 -13.47 -19.02
CA GLN A 150 -0.14 -14.86 -18.94
C GLN A 150 1.02 -15.87 -18.88
N ASP A 151 2.15 -15.48 -18.29
CA ASP A 151 3.33 -16.32 -18.12
C ASP A 151 3.29 -17.19 -16.85
N GLY A 152 2.23 -17.03 -16.03
CA GLY A 152 2.04 -17.72 -14.77
C GLY A 152 2.71 -17.05 -13.57
N LEU A 153 3.40 -15.93 -13.78
CA LEU A 153 3.93 -15.05 -12.73
C LEU A 153 3.11 -13.77 -12.69
N SER A 154 2.98 -13.18 -11.51
CA SER A 154 2.24 -11.93 -11.39
C SER A 154 3.16 -10.71 -11.41
N GLU A 155 2.73 -9.70 -12.14
CA GLU A 155 3.21 -8.33 -12.08
C GLU A 155 2.47 -7.52 -11.01
N PHE A 156 3.16 -6.49 -10.52
CA PHE A 156 2.57 -5.43 -9.72
C PHE A 156 2.16 -4.29 -10.66
N GLU A 157 0.87 -4.21 -10.98
CA GLU A 157 0.30 -3.08 -11.71
C GLU A 157 0.06 -1.92 -10.73
N SER A 158 0.81 -0.82 -10.88
CA SER A 158 0.84 0.34 -9.99
C SER A 158 0.81 1.65 -10.79
N ARG A 159 1.11 2.78 -10.16
CA ARG A 159 1.21 4.10 -10.78
C ARG A 159 2.41 4.87 -10.26
N ASP A 160 2.94 5.76 -11.10
CA ASP A 160 4.11 6.58 -10.75
C ASP A 160 3.74 7.75 -9.83
N ASP A 161 3.96 7.56 -8.54
CA ASP A 161 3.63 8.53 -7.50
C ASP A 161 4.38 9.86 -7.60
N ARG A 162 5.48 9.91 -8.38
CA ARG A 162 6.23 11.16 -8.60
C ARG A 162 5.39 12.24 -9.28
N PHE A 163 4.27 11.87 -9.91
CA PHE A 163 3.32 12.81 -10.51
C PHE A 163 2.37 13.46 -9.49
N ALA A 164 2.27 12.94 -8.26
CA ALA A 164 1.50 13.56 -7.19
C ALA A 164 1.98 15.01 -7.01
N TYR A 165 1.05 15.97 -7.11
CA TYR A 165 1.33 17.40 -6.92
C TYR A 165 2.32 18.03 -7.92
N ALA A 166 2.85 17.28 -8.90
CA ALA A 166 3.90 17.78 -9.78
C ALA A 166 3.41 18.90 -10.71
N PHE A 167 2.14 18.85 -11.12
CA PHE A 167 1.56 19.77 -12.10
C PHE A 167 0.28 20.47 -11.66
N THR A 168 -0.40 19.92 -10.64
CA THR A 168 -1.69 20.42 -10.14
C THR A 168 -1.94 19.91 -8.71
N SER A 169 -3.12 20.12 -8.15
CA SER A 169 -3.50 19.54 -6.85
C SER A 169 -3.51 18.00 -6.90
N TYR A 170 -3.45 17.35 -5.73
CA TYR A 170 -3.53 15.89 -5.63
C TYR A 170 -4.74 15.29 -6.35
N ALA A 171 -5.93 15.87 -6.11
CA ALA A 171 -7.19 15.36 -6.65
C ALA A 171 -7.25 15.45 -8.19
N ALA A 172 -6.52 16.38 -8.79
CA ALA A 172 -6.43 16.58 -10.23
C ALA A 172 -5.16 15.96 -10.85
N SER A 173 -4.34 15.27 -10.05
CA SER A 173 -3.10 14.65 -10.55
C SER A 173 -3.42 13.36 -11.30
N GLY A 174 -2.93 13.25 -12.53
CA GLY A 174 -2.87 11.99 -13.26
C GLY A 174 -1.56 11.28 -12.95
N TYR A 175 -1.59 9.96 -12.84
CA TYR A 175 -0.42 9.14 -12.52
C TYR A 175 -0.17 8.14 -13.65
N PRO A 176 0.98 8.16 -14.35
CA PRO A 176 1.29 7.19 -15.40
C PRO A 176 1.31 5.75 -14.89
N LEU A 177 1.10 4.81 -15.81
CA LEU A 177 1.15 3.38 -15.51
C LEU A 177 2.58 2.99 -15.09
N GLN A 178 2.71 2.20 -14.03
CA GLN A 178 3.93 1.44 -13.74
C GLN A 178 3.60 -0.03 -13.58
N ILE A 179 4.43 -0.89 -14.15
CA ILE A 179 4.32 -2.35 -14.00
C ILE A 179 5.66 -2.85 -13.52
N TRP A 180 5.66 -3.53 -12.38
CA TRP A 180 6.87 -4.07 -11.77
C TRP A 180 6.85 -5.59 -11.75
N GLN A 181 8.01 -6.20 -12.02
CA GLN A 181 8.27 -7.61 -11.75
C GLN A 181 9.24 -7.74 -10.59
N TYR A 182 8.93 -8.64 -9.65
CA TYR A 182 9.88 -9.05 -8.65
C TYR A 182 10.78 -10.15 -9.22
N ARG A 183 12.11 -9.98 -9.11
CA ARG A 183 13.08 -11.02 -9.50
C ARG A 183 14.20 -11.07 -8.48
N GLN A 184 14.30 -12.21 -7.77
CA GLN A 184 15.42 -12.54 -6.89
C GLN A 184 15.80 -11.43 -5.88
N GLY A 185 14.82 -10.79 -5.24
CA GLY A 185 15.07 -9.72 -4.28
C GLY A 185 15.16 -8.32 -4.87
N LYS A 186 14.66 -8.10 -6.08
CA LYS A 186 14.61 -6.77 -6.72
C LYS A 186 13.26 -6.53 -7.37
N MET A 187 12.77 -5.29 -7.25
CA MET A 187 11.67 -4.79 -8.07
C MET A 187 12.24 -4.19 -9.35
N ILE A 188 11.79 -4.67 -10.49
CA ILE A 188 12.25 -4.24 -11.82
C ILE A 188 11.07 -3.59 -12.53
N ASP A 189 11.21 -2.33 -12.92
CA ASP A 189 10.23 -1.65 -13.78
C ASP A 189 10.28 -2.31 -15.16
N VAL A 190 9.18 -2.96 -15.52
CA VAL A 190 8.99 -3.67 -16.80
C VAL A 190 7.90 -3.01 -17.64
N THR A 191 7.45 -1.81 -17.29
CA THR A 191 6.29 -1.13 -17.90
C THR A 191 6.34 -1.14 -19.43
N ARG A 192 7.50 -0.83 -20.01
CA ARG A 192 7.71 -0.78 -21.46
C ARG A 192 7.53 -2.12 -22.18
N ARG A 193 7.50 -3.26 -21.48
CA ARG A 193 7.17 -4.58 -22.03
C ARG A 193 5.66 -4.76 -22.29
N PHE A 194 4.82 -3.84 -21.79
CA PHE A 194 3.36 -3.92 -21.88
C PHE A 194 2.75 -2.76 -22.71
N PRO A 195 3.08 -2.62 -24.00
CA PRO A 195 2.63 -1.50 -24.81
C PRO A 195 1.10 -1.43 -24.96
N LYS A 196 0.40 -2.57 -24.91
CA LYS A 196 -1.07 -2.60 -24.93
C LYS A 196 -1.67 -1.97 -23.67
N SER A 197 -1.11 -2.30 -22.49
CA SER A 197 -1.54 -1.72 -21.22
C SER A 197 -1.23 -0.22 -21.15
N ILE A 198 -0.05 0.18 -21.62
CA ILE A 198 0.32 1.61 -21.71
C ILE A 198 -0.63 2.36 -22.66
N ALA A 199 -0.93 1.81 -23.84
CA ALA A 199 -1.83 2.46 -24.81
C ALA A 199 -3.27 2.60 -24.28
N LYS A 200 -3.74 1.57 -23.56
CA LYS A 200 -5.02 1.61 -22.86
C LYS A 200 -5.03 2.73 -21.80
N HIS A 201 -4.02 2.76 -20.95
CA HIS A 201 -3.89 3.74 -19.88
C HIS A 201 -3.74 5.18 -20.40
N ALA A 202 -2.99 5.38 -21.50
CA ALA A 202 -2.94 6.68 -22.18
C ALA A 202 -4.34 7.12 -22.65
N SER A 203 -5.12 6.19 -23.18
CA SER A 203 -6.50 6.48 -23.61
C SER A 203 -7.40 6.82 -22.42
N GLU A 204 -7.25 6.13 -21.29
CA GLU A 204 -7.95 6.42 -20.04
C GLU A 204 -7.60 7.82 -19.53
N ASN A 205 -6.31 8.18 -19.43
CA ASN A 205 -5.86 9.53 -19.07
C ASN A 205 -6.44 10.62 -20.00
N TRP A 206 -6.54 10.35 -21.30
CA TRP A 206 -7.16 11.28 -22.24
C TRP A 206 -8.67 11.44 -22.00
N GLN A 207 -9.39 10.36 -21.70
CA GLN A 207 -10.82 10.46 -21.37
C GLN A 207 -11.03 11.22 -20.07
N THR A 208 -10.24 10.93 -19.03
CA THR A 208 -10.30 11.65 -17.76
C THR A 208 -9.99 13.14 -17.93
N TYR A 209 -9.04 13.50 -18.80
CA TYR A 209 -8.84 14.91 -19.20
C TYR A 209 -10.11 15.55 -19.77
N LEU A 210 -10.79 14.88 -20.71
CA LEU A 210 -12.01 15.38 -21.33
C LEU A 210 -13.15 15.54 -20.32
N GLU A 211 -13.25 14.64 -19.35
CA GLU A 211 -14.23 14.70 -18.26
C GLU A 211 -13.92 15.86 -17.31
N ALA A 212 -12.69 15.94 -16.80
CA ALA A 212 -12.23 17.02 -15.92
C ALA A 212 -12.48 18.41 -16.54
N LYS A 213 -12.24 18.55 -17.86
CA LYS A 213 -12.51 19.79 -18.60
C LYS A 213 -13.99 20.18 -18.62
N LYS A 214 -14.90 19.20 -18.70
CA LYS A 214 -16.35 19.46 -18.63
C LYS A 214 -16.77 19.92 -17.24
N GLU A 215 -16.04 19.50 -16.21
CA GLU A 215 -16.26 19.87 -14.81
C GLU A 215 -15.59 21.19 -14.41
N GLY A 216 -14.86 21.83 -15.33
CA GLY A 216 -14.24 23.14 -15.12
C GLY A 216 -12.79 23.10 -14.65
N ASP A 217 -12.19 21.91 -14.54
CA ASP A 217 -10.74 21.75 -14.30
C ASP A 217 -9.94 21.93 -15.61
N ASP A 218 -8.68 22.35 -15.52
CA ASP A 218 -7.83 22.53 -16.71
C ASP A 218 -7.27 21.21 -17.28
N GLY A 219 -7.39 20.12 -16.49
CA GLY A 219 -7.04 18.75 -16.82
C GLY A 219 -5.54 18.50 -17.01
N LYS A 220 -4.67 19.44 -16.62
CA LYS A 220 -3.23 19.37 -16.94
C LYS A 220 -2.51 18.21 -16.25
N GLY A 221 -2.99 17.76 -15.11
CA GLY A 221 -2.45 16.57 -14.43
C GLY A 221 -2.60 15.32 -15.29
N PHE A 222 -3.79 15.10 -15.85
CA PHE A 222 -4.08 13.97 -16.73
C PHE A 222 -3.35 14.06 -18.07
N LEU A 223 -3.19 15.27 -18.63
CA LEU A 223 -2.39 15.48 -19.85
C LEU A 223 -0.90 15.16 -19.64
N ALA A 224 -0.35 15.45 -18.45
CA ALA A 224 1.04 15.12 -18.14
C ALA A 224 1.23 13.58 -18.04
N ALA A 225 0.28 12.88 -17.43
CA ALA A 225 0.30 11.42 -17.36
C ALA A 225 0.12 10.77 -18.74
N TYR A 226 -0.80 11.29 -19.56
CA TYR A 226 -0.96 10.90 -20.96
C TYR A 226 0.36 11.03 -21.74
N LEU A 227 1.07 12.15 -21.59
CA LEU A 227 2.36 12.34 -22.26
C LEU A 227 3.36 11.29 -21.80
N ALA A 228 3.48 11.01 -20.50
CA ALA A 228 4.39 10.01 -19.97
C ALA A 228 4.14 8.61 -20.60
N ASP A 229 2.88 8.18 -20.66
CA ASP A 229 2.50 6.92 -21.31
C ASP A 229 2.89 6.93 -22.80
N LYS A 230 2.63 8.04 -23.50
CA LYS A 230 2.98 8.19 -24.92
C LYS A 230 4.50 8.21 -25.17
N TYR A 231 5.30 8.72 -24.23
CA TYR A 231 6.75 8.62 -24.28
C TYR A 231 7.22 7.17 -24.18
N MET A 232 6.62 6.37 -23.29
CA MET A 232 6.93 4.94 -23.19
C MET A 232 6.59 4.16 -24.47
N LEU A 233 5.63 4.64 -25.25
CA LEU A 233 5.25 4.09 -26.56
C LEU A 233 6.09 4.63 -27.74
N GLY A 234 7.01 5.57 -27.52
CA GLY A 234 7.75 6.24 -28.60
C GLY A 234 6.90 7.19 -29.46
N GLN A 235 5.74 7.62 -28.95
CA GLN A 235 4.74 8.43 -29.66
C GLN A 235 4.76 9.91 -29.21
N GLN A 236 5.87 10.37 -28.64
CA GLN A 236 5.99 11.70 -28.04
C GLN A 236 5.65 12.84 -29.00
N LYS A 237 6.03 12.75 -30.28
CA LYS A 237 5.83 13.85 -31.25
C LYS A 237 4.34 14.11 -31.49
N GLU A 238 3.58 13.06 -31.78
CA GLU A 238 2.14 13.13 -32.01
C GLU A 238 1.40 13.54 -30.73
N ALA A 239 1.80 12.98 -29.59
CA ALA A 239 1.22 13.31 -28.30
C ALA A 239 1.38 14.79 -27.94
N TRP A 240 2.56 15.38 -28.18
CA TRP A 240 2.79 16.81 -27.96
C TRP A 240 1.95 17.70 -28.88
N GLN A 241 1.86 17.36 -30.17
CA GLN A 241 1.00 18.12 -31.11
C GLN A 241 -0.45 18.15 -30.61
N GLN A 242 -0.95 17.02 -30.13
CA GLN A 242 -2.29 16.90 -29.58
C GLN A 242 -2.47 17.71 -28.28
N VAL A 243 -1.54 17.62 -27.34
CA VAL A 243 -1.58 18.38 -26.07
C VAL A 243 -1.48 19.89 -26.31
N GLU A 244 -0.59 20.32 -27.20
CA GLU A 244 -0.40 21.74 -27.55
C GLU A 244 -1.64 22.34 -28.24
N GLN A 245 -2.42 21.52 -28.94
CA GLN A 245 -3.69 21.94 -29.54
C GLN A 245 -4.79 22.11 -28.48
N VAL A 246 -4.90 21.19 -27.51
CA VAL A 246 -6.05 21.19 -26.58
C VAL A 246 -5.84 22.01 -25.31
N TYR A 247 -4.59 22.17 -24.86
CA TYR A 247 -4.27 22.92 -23.65
C TYR A 247 -3.94 24.38 -23.97
N GLN A 248 -4.91 25.26 -23.68
CA GLN A 248 -4.83 26.71 -23.95
C GLN A 248 -4.80 27.54 -22.64
N GLY A 249 -4.39 26.92 -21.52
CA GLY A 249 -4.21 27.62 -20.25
C GLY A 249 -3.20 28.78 -20.37
N SER A 250 -3.38 29.84 -19.57
CA SER A 250 -2.48 31.01 -19.59
C SER A 250 -1.05 30.67 -19.15
N ASP A 251 -0.86 29.57 -18.43
CA ASP A 251 0.42 29.01 -17.99
C ASP A 251 1.04 28.01 -18.98
N ARG A 252 0.44 27.78 -20.15
CA ARG A 252 0.83 26.71 -21.10
C ARG A 252 2.33 26.62 -21.38
N SER A 253 3.02 27.74 -21.59
CA SER A 253 4.46 27.74 -21.89
C SER A 253 5.28 27.22 -20.70
N LYS A 254 4.91 27.62 -19.48
CA LYS A 254 5.55 27.15 -18.25
C LYS A 254 5.23 25.68 -18.01
N TYR A 255 3.95 25.30 -18.13
CA TYR A 255 3.51 23.92 -17.96
C TYR A 255 4.23 22.96 -18.93
N PHE A 256 4.31 23.28 -20.22
CA PHE A 256 5.00 22.44 -21.19
C PHE A 256 6.49 22.31 -20.90
N ALA A 257 7.16 23.40 -20.50
CA ALA A 257 8.57 23.35 -20.10
C ALA A 257 8.77 22.44 -18.88
N GLN A 258 7.90 22.56 -17.88
CA GLN A 258 7.93 21.73 -16.67
C GLN A 258 7.72 20.25 -17.00
N VAL A 259 6.73 19.90 -17.82
CA VAL A 259 6.48 18.50 -18.20
C VAL A 259 7.67 17.92 -18.97
N ARG A 260 8.23 18.65 -19.94
CA ARG A 260 9.42 18.19 -20.70
C ARG A 260 10.62 17.95 -19.78
N GLN A 261 10.86 18.85 -18.84
CA GLN A 261 11.93 18.69 -17.85
C GLN A 261 11.69 17.47 -16.97
N PHE A 262 10.49 17.38 -16.39
CA PHE A 262 10.11 16.31 -15.49
C PHE A 262 10.25 14.94 -16.15
N LEU A 263 9.72 14.76 -17.38
CA LEU A 263 9.78 13.48 -18.10
C LEU A 263 11.23 13.06 -18.43
N ARG A 264 12.14 14.01 -18.63
CA ARG A 264 13.58 13.71 -18.80
C ARG A 264 14.20 13.28 -17.48
N GLU A 265 13.97 14.01 -16.40
CA GLU A 265 14.56 13.73 -15.08
C GLU A 265 14.05 12.43 -14.47
N THR A 266 12.82 12.02 -14.82
CA THR A 266 12.18 10.80 -14.32
C THR A 266 12.35 9.57 -15.22
N GLY A 267 13.06 9.70 -16.34
CA GLY A 267 13.44 8.57 -17.21
C GLY A 267 12.36 8.12 -18.22
N TYR A 268 11.39 8.98 -18.53
CA TYR A 268 10.43 8.74 -19.61
C TYR A 268 11.01 9.11 -20.98
N SER A 269 11.78 10.20 -21.04
CA SER A 269 12.59 10.56 -22.20
C SER A 269 13.97 9.92 -22.09
N ASN A 270 14.37 9.22 -23.14
CA ASN A 270 15.78 8.93 -23.40
C ASN A 270 16.52 10.21 -23.83
#